data_AF-A0A3A0CW90-F1
#
_entry.id   AF-A0A3A0CW90-F1
#
_cell.length_a   1.000
_cell.length_b   1.000
_cell.length_c   1.000
_cell.angle_alpha   90.00
_cell.angle_beta   90.00
_cell.angle_gamma   90.00
#
_symmetry.space_group_name_H-M   'P 1'
#
loop_
_entity.id
_entity.type
_entity.pdbx_description
1 polymer ?
#
loop_
_entity_poly.entity_id
_entity_poly.type
_entity_poly.pdbx_seq_one_letter_code
_entity_poly.pdbx_strand_id
1 'polypeptide(L)'
;MFEIYREAGYGRAYRVVYFTELEEKNKEQEINRAMAGEHVFDGFLLDLKKETGKARVAEILTRLNAGEALGSEEIAAQLEGFLA
;
A
#
# COMPACT_ATOMS: atom_id res chain seq x y z
N MET A 1 -9.96 2.82 0.67
CA MET A 1 -9.28 1.58 1.07
C MET A 1 -8.03 1.41 0.23
N PHE A 2 -6.94 1.01 0.84
CA PHE A 2 -5.70 0.64 0.17
C PHE A 2 -5.07 -0.56 0.85
N GLU A 3 -4.16 -1.22 0.15
CA GLU A 3 -3.35 -2.30 0.71
C GLU A 3 -1.92 -2.21 0.19
N ILE A 4 -0.96 -2.29 1.11
CA ILE A 4 0.44 -2.53 0.87
C ILE A 4 0.66 -4.04 0.88
N TYR A 5 1.25 -4.55 -0.20
CA TYR A 5 1.55 -5.97 -0.36
C TYR A 5 2.96 -6.13 -0.95
N ARG A 6 3.52 -7.32 -0.77
CA ARG A 6 4.78 -7.72 -1.38
C ARG A 6 4.50 -8.67 -2.55
N GLU A 7 4.98 -8.35 -3.74
CA GLU A 7 4.71 -9.14 -4.94
C GLU A 7 5.18 -10.59 -4.80
N ALA A 8 4.36 -11.54 -5.26
CA ALA A 8 4.77 -12.91 -5.48
C ALA A 8 5.48 -13.04 -6.83
N GLY A 9 6.79 -13.29 -6.81
CA GLY A 9 7.58 -13.48 -8.02
C GLY A 9 9.02 -12.97 -7.88
N TYR A 10 9.71 -12.90 -9.03
CA TYR A 10 11.06 -12.36 -9.09
C TYR A 10 11.06 -10.87 -8.75
N GLY A 11 11.92 -10.46 -7.81
CA GLY A 11 12.03 -9.09 -7.32
C GLY A 11 11.37 -8.83 -5.96
N ARG A 12 10.27 -9.54 -5.62
CA ARG A 12 9.52 -9.42 -4.35
C ARG A 12 9.39 -7.99 -3.83
N ALA A 13 9.07 -7.06 -4.74
CA ALA A 13 8.95 -5.65 -4.44
C ALA A 13 7.67 -5.37 -3.64
N TYR A 14 7.73 -4.35 -2.78
CA TYR A 14 6.58 -3.83 -2.06
C TYR A 14 5.82 -2.85 -2.96
N ARG A 15 4.50 -3.00 -3.01
CA ARG A 15 3.58 -2.18 -3.81
C ARG A 15 2.35 -1.82 -3.00
N VAL A 16 1.58 -0.86 -3.51
CA VAL A 16 0.28 -0.48 -2.98
C VAL A 16 -0.78 -0.56 -4.07
N VAL A 17 -1.97 -1.02 -3.70
CA VAL A 17 -3.20 -0.88 -4.49
C VAL A 17 -4.17 0.05 -3.77
N TYR A 18 -4.73 1.02 -4.49
CA TYR A 18 -5.78 1.91 -3.98
C TYR A 18 -7.11 1.47 -4.57
N PHE A 19 -7.84 0.59 -3.86
CA PHE A 19 -9.08 0.00 -4.37
C PHE A 19 -10.15 1.03 -4.74
N THR A 20 -10.15 2.19 -4.08
CA THR A 20 -11.07 3.30 -4.37
C THR A 20 -10.74 4.06 -5.66
N GLU A 21 -9.59 3.79 -6.27
CA GLU A 21 -9.11 4.49 -7.48
C GLU A 21 -8.95 3.56 -8.68
N LEU A 22 -9.40 2.30 -8.54
CA LEU A 22 -9.42 1.35 -9.64
C LEU A 22 -10.57 1.66 -10.60
N GLU A 23 -10.26 1.65 -11.89
CA GLU A 23 -11.24 1.74 -12.98
C GLU A 23 -11.60 0.34 -13.49
N GLU A 24 -12.76 0.19 -14.12
CA GLU A 24 -13.23 -1.12 -14.59
C GLU A 24 -12.22 -1.84 -15.50
N LYS A 25 -11.48 -1.08 -16.32
CA LYS A 25 -10.47 -1.59 -17.25
C LYS A 25 -9.24 -2.21 -16.58
N ASN A 26 -8.88 -1.80 -15.37
CA ASN A 26 -7.67 -2.27 -14.67
C ASN A 26 -7.95 -2.96 -13.32
N LYS A 27 -9.19 -2.87 -12.84
CA LYS A 27 -9.59 -3.38 -11.53
C LYS A 27 -9.26 -4.85 -11.33
N GLU A 28 -9.66 -5.71 -12.28
CA GLU A 28 -9.42 -7.16 -12.15
C GLU A 28 -7.92 -7.48 -12.09
N GLN A 29 -7.12 -6.84 -12.94
CA GLN A 29 -5.67 -7.06 -12.98
C GLN A 29 -4.98 -6.63 -11.67
N GLU A 30 -5.32 -5.45 -11.15
CA GLU A 30 -4.70 -4.93 -9.92
C GLU A 30 -5.13 -5.71 -8.68
N ILE A 31 -6.40 -6.14 -8.61
CA ILE A 31 -6.88 -7.01 -7.53
C ILE A 31 -6.16 -8.36 -7.59
N ASN A 32 -6.07 -8.99 -8.77
CA ASN A 32 -5.38 -10.27 -8.91
C ASN A 32 -3.90 -10.19 -8.51
N ARG A 33 -3.23 -9.06 -8.82
CA ARG A 33 -1.85 -8.83 -8.42
C ARG A 33 -1.69 -8.69 -6.91
N ALA A 34 -2.55 -7.92 -6.25
CA ALA A 34 -2.54 -7.77 -4.80
C ALA A 34 -2.83 -9.11 -4.09
N MET A 35 -3.85 -9.84 -4.55
CA MET A 35 -4.25 -11.16 -4.04
C MET A 35 -3.17 -12.23 -4.20
N ALA A 36 -2.37 -12.15 -5.26
CA ALA A 36 -1.25 -13.07 -5.46
C ALA A 36 -0.07 -12.75 -4.54
N GLY A 37 0.03 -11.51 -4.05
CA GLY A 37 1.08 -11.03 -3.17
C GLY A 37 0.93 -11.48 -1.72
N GLU A 38 1.94 -11.14 -0.92
CA GLU A 38 1.92 -11.30 0.52
C GLU A 38 1.47 -9.98 1.16
N HIS A 39 0.39 -10.04 1.93
CA HIS A 39 -0.17 -8.91 2.65
C HIS A 39 0.84 -8.31 3.64
N VAL A 40 0.92 -6.98 3.73
CA VAL A 40 1.79 -6.26 4.68
C VAL A 40 1.00 -5.33 5.59
N PHE A 41 0.14 -4.49 5.01
CA PHE A 41 -0.67 -3.53 5.75
C PHE A 41 -1.83 -3.05 4.89
N ASP A 42 -3.03 -2.89 5.45
CA ASP A 42 -4.16 -2.25 4.78
C ASP A 42 -4.78 -1.14 5.63
N GLY A 43 -5.63 -0.34 5.00
CA GLY A 43 -6.40 0.66 5.71
C GLY A 43 -7.20 1.59 4.82
N PHE A 44 -7.72 2.65 5.43
CA PHE A 44 -8.46 3.71 4.75
C PHE A 44 -7.76 5.03 5.03
N LEU A 45 -7.48 5.80 3.97
CA LEU A 45 -7.01 7.17 4.13
C LEU A 45 -8.21 8.10 4.32
N LEU A 46 -8.07 9.09 5.19
CA LEU A 46 -9.02 10.20 5.33
C LEU A 46 -9.09 10.98 4.01
N ASP A 47 -10.30 11.21 3.51
CA ASP A 47 -10.52 11.91 2.23
C ASP A 47 -9.85 13.30 2.21
N LEU A 48 -9.92 14.04 3.32
CA LEU A 48 -9.32 15.37 3.46
C LEU A 48 -7.78 15.35 3.40
N LYS A 49 -7.16 14.21 3.69
CA LYS A 49 -5.70 14.05 3.73
C LYS A 49 -5.19 13.00 2.75
N LYS A 50 -6.03 12.55 1.79
CA LYS A 50 -5.71 11.43 0.91
C LYS A 50 -4.40 11.62 0.14
N GLU A 51 -4.15 12.83 -0.38
CA GLU A 51 -2.95 13.10 -1.19
C GLU A 51 -1.68 13.08 -0.33
N THR A 52 -1.71 13.67 0.87
CA THR A 52 -0.60 13.61 1.82
C THR A 52 -0.39 12.19 2.35
N GLY A 53 -1.48 11.45 2.59
CA GLY A 53 -1.44 10.04 2.98
C GLY A 53 -0.78 9.16 1.91
N LYS A 54 -1.14 9.34 0.64
CA LYS A 54 -0.50 8.65 -0.49
C LYS A 54 0.99 8.96 -0.60
N ALA A 55 1.37 10.23 -0.39
CA ALA A 55 2.78 10.62 -0.39
C ALA A 55 3.55 9.89 0.73
N ARG A 56 2.98 9.82 1.94
CA ARG A 56 3.58 9.06 3.04
C ARG A 56 3.66 7.56 2.75
N VAL A 57 2.64 6.97 2.12
CA VAL A 57 2.69 5.57 1.66
C VAL A 57 3.82 5.36 0.64
N ALA A 58 4.02 6.30 -0.30
CA ALA A 58 5.11 6.22 -1.28
C ALA A 58 6.51 6.28 -0.63
N GLU A 59 6.67 7.09 0.42
CA GLU A 59 7.90 7.12 1.24
C GLU A 59 8.15 5.77 1.93
N ILE A 60 7.11 5.18 2.54
CA ILE A 60 7.17 3.86 3.19
C ILE A 60 7.56 2.77 2.18
N LEU A 61 6.94 2.76 0.99
CA LEU A 61 7.29 1.81 -0.07
C LEU A 61 8.74 1.95 -0.54
N THR A 62 9.24 3.18 -0.64
CA THR A 62 10.63 3.43 -1.04
C THR A 62 11.60 2.80 -0.03
N ARG A 63 11.32 2.96 1.27
CA ARG A 63 12.11 2.39 2.37
C ARG A 63 12.06 0.86 2.39
N LEU A 64 10.86 0.29 2.30
CA LEU A 64 10.65 -1.16 2.23
C LEU A 64 11.41 -1.78 1.05
N ASN A 65 11.34 -1.15 -0.13
CA ASN A 65 12.05 -1.62 -1.33
C ASN A 65 13.57 -1.39 -1.29
N ALA A 66 14.06 -0.48 -0.44
CA ALA A 66 15.48 -0.34 -0.14
C ALA A 66 16.01 -1.43 0.82
N GLY A 67 15.13 -2.33 1.30
CA GLY A 67 15.47 -3.43 2.20
C GLY A 67 15.28 -3.10 3.68
N GLU A 68 14.69 -1.95 4.00
CA GLU A 68 14.32 -1.64 5.38
C GLU A 68 13.18 -2.56 5.83
N ALA A 69 13.35 -3.18 7.01
CA ALA A 69 12.31 -4.00 7.62
C ALA A 69 11.38 -3.11 8.44
N LEU A 70 10.23 -2.74 7.86
CA LEU A 70 9.16 -2.04 8.58
C LEU A 70 8.02 -3.02 8.87
N GLY A 71 7.66 -3.14 10.15
CA GLY A 71 6.51 -3.93 10.59
C GLY A 71 5.18 -3.20 10.39
N SER A 72 4.08 -3.94 10.46
CA SER A 72 2.72 -3.36 10.37
C SER A 72 2.45 -2.29 11.43
N GLU A 73 2.93 -2.46 12.66
CA GLU A 73 2.79 -1.47 13.73
C GLU A 73 3.53 -0.16 13.43
N GLU A 74 4.73 -0.22 12.84
CA GLU A 74 5.51 0.96 12.46
C GLU A 74 4.89 1.68 11.26
N ILE A 75 4.34 0.92 10.31
CA ILE A 75 3.58 1.47 9.17
C ILE A 75 2.33 2.18 9.71
N ALA A 76 1.60 1.56 10.64
CA ALA A 76 0.43 2.17 11.28
C ALA A 76 0.79 3.48 11.99
N ALA A 77 1.85 3.49 12.80
CA ALA A 77 2.31 4.68 13.50
C ALA A 77 2.71 5.83 12.55
N GLN A 78 3.33 5.51 11.41
CA GLN A 78 3.67 6.51 10.40
C GLN A 78 2.44 7.06 9.65
N LEU A 79 1.33 6.32 9.67
CA LEU A 79 0.09 6.66 8.98
C LEU A 79 -1.04 7.14 9.91
N GLU A 80 -0.88 7.09 11.23
CA GLU A 80 -1.93 7.39 12.25
C GLU A 80 -2.68 8.70 11.96
N GLY A 81 -1.99 9.77 11.56
CA GLY A 81 -2.60 11.06 11.25
C GLY A 81 -3.34 11.16 9.90
N PHE A 82 -3.29 10.10 9.09
CA PHE A 82 -3.88 10.01 7.74
C PHE A 82 -4.94 8.93 7.63
N LEU A 83 -5.03 8.01 8.59
CA LEU A 83 -5.99 6.91 8.59
C LEU A 83 -7.38 7.37 9.08
N ALA A 84 -8.42 6.77 8.51
CA ALA A 84 -9.83 7.03 8.80
C ALA A 84 -10.40 6.10 9.87
#